data_AF-A0A1F5SND2-F1
#
_entry.id   AF-A0A1F5SND2-F1
#
_cell.length_a   1.000
_cell.length_b   1.000
_cell.length_c   1.000
_cell.angle_alpha   90.00
_cell.angle_beta   90.00
_cell.angle_gamma   90.00
#
_symmetry.space_group_name_H-M   'P 1'
#
loop_
_entity.id
_entity.type
_entity.pdbx_description
1 polymer ?
#
loop_
_entity_poly.entity_id
_entity_poly.type
_entity_poly.pdbx_seq_one_letter_code
_entity_poly.pdbx_strand_id
1 'polypeptide(L)' 'MAKAKKVLHHDDPPCTARLSPCGHCRKCGITPDMQSTCIYMYCPACDVPLENKQCPKCKTNYEL' A
#
# COMPACT_ATOMS: atom_id res chain seq x y z
N MET A 1 4.38 -9.66 17.36
CA MET A 1 5.43 -9.48 16.32
C MET A 1 5.25 -8.08 15.71
N ALA A 2 6.02 -7.69 14.69
CA ALA A 2 5.90 -6.36 14.10
C ALA A 2 4.62 -6.25 13.23
N LYS A 3 3.85 -5.17 13.37
CA LYS A 3 2.63 -4.96 12.56
C LYS A 3 2.96 -4.35 11.20
N ALA A 4 2.33 -4.87 10.14
CA ALA A 4 2.44 -4.30 8.81
C ALA A 4 1.74 -2.93 8.73
N LYS A 5 2.28 -2.02 7.93
CA LYS A 5 1.64 -0.74 7.62
C LYS A 5 0.61 -0.96 6.51
N LYS A 6 -0.66 -0.66 6.76
CA LYS A 6 -1.71 -0.72 5.74
C LYS A 6 -1.73 0.57 4.94
N VAL A 7 -1.73 0.44 3.61
CA VAL A 7 -1.65 1.57 2.69
C VAL A 7 -2.71 1.41 1.60
N LEU A 8 -3.50 2.46 1.39
CA LEU A 8 -4.56 2.49 0.39
C LEU A 8 -4.03 2.93 -0.97
N HIS A 9 -4.31 2.14 -2.00
CA HIS A 9 -4.07 2.44 -3.40
C HIS A 9 -5.40 2.45 -4.17
N HIS A 10 -5.40 3.03 -5.37
CA HIS A 10 -6.50 2.80 -6.31
C HIS A 10 -6.15 1.70 -7.29
N ASP A 11 -7.18 0.98 -7.68
CA ASP A 11 -7.11 -0.18 -8.55
C ASP A 11 -7.67 0.09 -9.95
N ASP A 12 -8.41 1.19 -10.13
CA ASP A 12 -8.94 1.60 -11.43
C ASP A 12 -8.51 3.04 -11.80
N PRO A 13 -7.59 3.20 -12.77
CA PRO A 13 -6.75 2.18 -13.38
C PRO A 13 -5.77 1.54 -12.36
N PRO A 14 -5.24 0.34 -12.61
CA PRO A 14 -4.40 -0.38 -11.65
C PRO A 14 -3.12 0.40 -11.39
N CYS A 15 -3.02 1.00 -10.20
CA CYS A 15 -1.96 1.95 -9.90
C CYS A 15 -1.52 1.79 -8.43
N THR A 16 -0.34 1.20 -8.27
CA THR A 16 0.29 0.92 -6.97
C THR A 16 0.81 2.16 -6.24
N ALA A 17 0.45 3.35 -6.71
CA ALA A 17 0.86 4.60 -6.09
C ALA A 17 -0.08 4.94 -4.93
N ARG A 18 0.54 5.33 -3.81
CA ARG A 18 -0.15 5.72 -2.58
C ARG A 18 -1.13 6.85 -2.84
N LEU A 19 -2.36 6.68 -2.37
CA LEU A 19 -3.34 7.76 -2.37
C LEU A 19 -2.89 8.87 -1.42
N SER A 20 -3.18 10.11 -1.79
CA SER A 20 -2.97 11.26 -0.92
C SER A 20 -3.98 11.26 0.24
N PRO A 21 -3.78 12.12 1.25
CA PRO A 21 -4.76 12.30 2.32
C PRO A 21 -6.16 12.73 1.81
N CYS A 22 -6.21 13.37 0.64
CA CYS A 22 -7.45 13.80 -0.01
C CYS A 22 -8.04 12.72 -0.92
N GLY A 23 -7.51 11.49 -0.92
CA GLY A 23 -8.02 10.36 -1.68
C GLY A 23 -7.56 10.28 -3.14
N HIS A 24 -6.85 11.27 -3.67
CA HIS A 24 -6.38 11.25 -5.07
C HIS A 24 -5.03 10.54 -5.21
N CYS A 25 -4.80 9.89 -6.34
CA CYS A 25 -3.47 9.37 -6.64
C CYS A 25 -2.55 10.46 -7.17
N ARG A 26 -1.34 10.57 -6.61
CA ARG A 26 -0.32 11.52 -7.09
C ARG A 26 0.32 11.14 -8.42
N LYS A 27 0.33 9.86 -8.77
CA LYS A 27 0.93 9.36 -10.02
C LYS A 27 -0.05 9.44 -11.17
N CYS A 28 -1.25 8.92 -10.93
CA CYS A 28 -2.27 8.75 -11.95
C CYS A 28 -3.22 9.97 -12.02
N GLY A 29 -3.22 10.85 -11.01
CA GLY A 29 -4.04 12.08 -10.98
C GLY A 29 -5.53 11.84 -10.75
N ILE A 30 -5.93 10.58 -10.58
CA ILE A 30 -7.33 10.14 -10.50
C ILE A 30 -7.77 10.05 -9.03
N THR A 31 -9.01 10.46 -8.78
CA THR A 31 -9.73 10.17 -7.54
C THR A 31 -10.49 8.87 -7.77
N PRO A 32 -10.13 7.76 -7.10
CA PRO A 32 -10.85 6.52 -7.22
C PRO A 32 -12.22 6.60 -6.57
N ASP A 33 -13.17 5.81 -7.09
CA ASP A 33 -14.35 5.46 -6.32
C ASP A 33 -13.95 4.63 -5.10
N MET A 34 -14.73 4.69 -4.01
CA MET A 34 -14.42 3.92 -2.80
C MET A 34 -14.37 2.41 -3.06
N GLN A 35 -15.12 1.90 -4.04
CA GLN A 35 -15.11 0.50 -4.44
C GLN A 35 -13.86 0.11 -5.25
N SER A 36 -13.17 1.08 -5.84
CA SER A 36 -11.97 0.87 -6.67
C SER A 36 -10.67 1.09 -5.87
N THR A 37 -10.69 0.92 -4.55
CA THR A 37 -9.50 1.04 -3.69
C THR A 37 -9.07 -0.30 -3.11
N CYS A 38 -7.75 -0.50 -3.05
CA CYS A 38 -7.12 -1.72 -2.56
C CYS A 38 -6.18 -1.41 -1.39
N ILE A 39 -6.25 -2.21 -0.32
CA ILE A 39 -5.34 -2.10 0.83
C ILE A 39 -4.12 -3.00 0.61
N TYR A 40 -2.95 -2.39 0.54
CA TYR A 40 -1.66 -3.07 0.48
C TYR A 40 -0.96 -3.05 1.83
N MET A 41 -0.13 -4.07 2.06
CA MET A 41 0.69 -4.19 3.27
C MET A 41 2.11 -3.76 2.96
N TYR A 42 2.66 -2.91 3.81
CA TYR A 42 3.99 -2.32 3.64
C TYR A 42 4.84 -2.56 4.88
N CYS A 43 6.14 -2.71 4.66
CA CYS A 43 7.14 -2.70 5.71
C CYS A 43 7.19 -1.28 6.32
N PRO A 44 6.93 -1.10 7.62
CA PRO A 44 6.98 0.22 8.25
C PRO A 44 8.39 0.82 8.28
N ALA A 45 9.44 -0.02 8.29
CA ALA A 45 10.83 0.43 8.31
C ALA A 45 11.37 0.77 6.92
N CYS A 46 11.01 -0.02 5.90
CA CYS A 46 11.57 0.10 4.56
C CYS A 46 10.63 0.81 3.56
N ASP A 47 9.37 1.08 3.94
CA ASP A 47 8.28 1.63 3.10
C ASP A 47 8.17 0.92 1.73
N VAL A 48 8.38 -0.40 1.72
CA VAL A 48 8.18 -1.27 0.54
C VAL A 48 7.01 -2.22 0.76
N PRO A 49 6.31 -2.64 -0.31
CA PRO A 49 5.25 -3.64 -0.19
C PRO A 49 5.80 -4.95 0.38
N LEU A 50 5.00 -5.61 1.21
CA LEU A 50 5.31 -6.93 1.74
C LEU A 50 4.89 -8.00 0.74
N GLU A 51 5.76 -8.98 0.54
CA GLU A 51 5.47 -10.18 -0.23
C GLU A 51 5.30 -11.33 0.77
N ASN A 52 4.14 -11.99 0.77
CA ASN A 52 3.85 -13.08 1.72
C ASN A 52 4.06 -12.71 3.20
N LYS A 53 3.71 -11.46 3.58
CA LYS A 53 3.93 -10.91 4.94
C LYS A 53 5.40 -10.73 5.34
N GLN A 54 6.34 -10.91 4.42
CA GLN A 54 7.76 -10.68 4.64
C GLN A 54 8.23 -9.44 3.87
N CYS A 55 9.10 -8.64 4.48
CA CYS A 55 9.72 -7.53 3.77
C CYS A 55 10.87 -8.03 2.89
N PRO A 56 10.90 -7.71 1.59
CA PRO A 56 11.97 -8.17 0.69
C PRO A 56 13.35 -7.54 1.03
N LYS A 57 13.38 -6.40 1.72
CA LYS A 57 14.63 -5.70 2.11
C LYS A 57 15.19 -6.18 3.43
N CYS A 58 14.43 -6.06 4.52
CA CYS A 58 14.91 -6.42 5.87
C CYS A 58 14.62 -7.88 6.25
N LYS A 59 13.93 -8.65 5.38
CA LYS A 59 13.55 -10.05 5.59
C LYS A 59 12.72 -10.31 6.86
N THR A 60 12.24 -9.25 7.51
CA THR A 60 11.39 -9.34 8.70
C THR A 60 9.99 -9.79 8.32
N ASN A 61 9.42 -10.69 9.11
CA ASN A 61 8.03 -11.11 8.99
C ASN A 61 7.13 -10.19 9.80
N TYR A 62 5.97 -9.85 9.24
CA TYR A 62 4.99 -8.95 9.83
C TYR A 62 3.64 -9.62 10.01
N GLU A 63 2.91 -9.19 11.04
CA GLU A 63 1.54 -9.60 11.32
C GLU A 63 0.53 -8.57 10.77
N LEU A 64 -0.71 -9.02 10.57
CA LEU A 64 -1.84 -8.25 10.01
C LEU A 64 -2.43 -7.21 10.98
#